data_AF-M1EPD4-F1
#
_entry.id   AF-M1EPD4-F1
#
_cell.length_a   1.000
_cell.length_b   1.000
_cell.length_c   1.000
_cell.angle_alpha   90.00
_cell.angle_beta   90.00
_cell.angle_gamma   90.00
#
_symmetry.space_group_name_H-M   'P 1'
#
loop_
_entity.id
_entity.type
_entity.pdbx_description
1 polymer ?
#
loop_
_entity_poly.entity_id
_entity_poly.type
_entity_poly.pdbx_seq_one_letter_code
_entity_poly.pdbx_strand_id
1 'polypeptide(L)'
;ETLIDWCDEKELNLILTTGGTGFAPRDVTPEATKEVIEREAPGMALAMLMGSLNVTPLGMLSRPVCGIRGKTLIINLPGSKKGSQECFQFILP
;
A
#
# COMPACT_ATOMS: atom_id res chain seq x y z
N GLU A 1 -12.32 -8.22 5.24
CA GLU A 1 -13.70 -7.98 4.77
C GLU A 1 -13.84 -6.70 3.95
N THR A 2 -13.52 -5.50 4.47
CA THR A 2 -13.71 -4.23 3.73
C THR A 2 -13.04 -4.18 2.36
N LEU A 3 -11.79 -4.64 2.23
CA LEU A 3 -11.10 -4.66 0.94
C LEU A 3 -11.79 -5.56 -0.08
N ILE A 4 -12.36 -6.68 0.37
CA ILE A 4 -13.08 -7.63 -0.49
C ILE A 4 -14.37 -6.98 -0.99
N ASP A 5 -15.19 -6.43 -0.09
CA ASP A 5 -16.42 -5.71 -0.43
C ASP A 5 -16.17 -4.58 -1.45
N TRP A 6 -15.12 -3.80 -1.23
CA TRP A 6 -14.80 -2.68 -2.13
C TRP A 6 -14.31 -3.11 -3.51
N CYS A 7 -13.66 -4.27 -3.61
CA CYS A 7 -13.22 -4.81 -4.90
C CYS A 7 -14.36 -5.51 -5.64
N ASP A 8 -15.11 -6.36 -4.94
CA ASP A 8 -16.00 -7.34 -5.57
C ASP A 8 -17.43 -6.80 -5.72
N GLU A 9 -17.93 -6.05 -4.73
CA GLU A 9 -19.30 -5.55 -4.73
C GLU A 9 -19.37 -4.09 -5.21
N LYS A 10 -18.40 -3.26 -4.79
CA LYS A 10 -18.36 -1.84 -5.20
C LYS A 10 -17.55 -1.59 -6.46
N GLU A 11 -16.83 -2.60 -6.95
CA GLU A 11 -16.04 -2.55 -8.18
C GLU A 11 -15.10 -1.32 -8.28
N LEU A 12 -14.51 -0.89 -7.16
CA LEU A 12 -13.61 0.27 -7.17
C LEU A 12 -12.38 -0.01 -8.03
N ASN A 13 -11.92 0.97 -8.81
CA ASN A 13 -10.72 0.78 -9.62
C ASN A 13 -9.41 0.92 -8.81
N LEU A 14 -9.44 1.70 -7.74
CA LEU A 14 -8.28 2.01 -6.90
C LEU A 14 -8.69 2.09 -5.44
N ILE A 15 -7.92 1.41 -4.58
CA ILE A 15 -8.01 1.51 -3.13
C ILE A 15 -6.66 1.96 -2.58
N LEU A 16 -6.67 3.07 -1.85
CA LEU A 16 -5.52 3.55 -1.09
C LEU A 16 -5.79 3.32 0.39
N THR A 17 -4.96 2.49 1.03
CA THR A 17 -4.99 2.35 2.50
C THR A 17 -3.93 3.28 3.11
N THR A 18 -4.16 3.72 4.34
CA THR A 18 -3.22 4.60 5.06
C THR A 18 -3.03 4.11 6.49
N GLY A 19 -1.77 3.99 6.90
CA GLY A 19 -1.39 3.50 8.21
C GLY A 19 -1.29 1.97 8.30
N GLY A 20 -0.85 1.47 9.46
CA GLY A 20 -0.76 0.04 9.74
C GLY A 20 0.33 -0.71 8.96
N THR A 21 1.32 -0.01 8.41
CA THR A 21 2.43 -0.59 7.61
C THR A 21 3.78 -0.61 8.33
N GLY A 22 3.82 -0.33 9.63
CA GLY A 22 5.03 -0.37 10.46
C GLY A 22 5.28 -1.75 11.10
N PHE A 23 6.01 -1.75 12.22
CA PHE A 23 6.35 -2.94 13.00
C PHE A 23 5.58 -3.07 14.33
N ALA A 24 4.61 -2.21 14.61
CA ALA A 24 3.81 -2.40 15.82
C ALA A 24 2.98 -3.69 15.70
N PRO A 25 2.68 -4.41 16.79
CA PRO A 25 1.88 -5.64 16.73
C PRO A 25 0.49 -5.48 16.08
N ARG A 26 -0.03 -4.25 16.03
CA ARG A 26 -1.31 -3.90 15.40
C ARG A 26 -1.19 -3.49 13.92
N ASP A 27 0.03 -3.35 13.40
CA ASP A 27 0.29 -2.91 12.04
C ASP A 27 0.15 -4.11 11.09
N VAL A 28 -1.09 -4.44 10.73
CA VAL A 28 -1.45 -5.65 9.96
C VAL A 28 -1.98 -5.37 8.56
N THR A 29 -1.92 -4.11 8.10
CA THR A 29 -2.42 -3.69 6.78
C THR A 29 -1.73 -4.43 5.61
N PRO A 30 -0.40 -4.65 5.65
CA PRO A 30 0.29 -5.44 4.62
C PRO A 30 -0.22 -6.88 4.52
N GLU A 31 -0.40 -7.56 5.66
CA GLU A 31 -0.90 -8.92 5.75
C GLU A 31 -2.33 -9.02 5.21
N ALA A 32 -3.21 -8.12 5.68
CA ALA A 32 -4.59 -8.07 5.21
C ALA A 32 -4.67 -7.78 3.70
N THR A 33 -3.73 -7.01 3.15
CA THR A 33 -3.66 -6.77 1.70
C THR A 33 -3.20 -8.03 0.97
N LYS A 34 -2.15 -8.71 1.46
CA LYS A 34 -1.64 -9.95 0.87
C LYS A 34 -2.66 -11.08 0.85
N GLU A 35 -3.52 -11.17 1.87
CA GLU A 35 -4.56 -12.18 1.94
C GLU A 35 -5.66 -12.01 0.87
N VAL A 36 -5.89 -10.78 0.38
CA VAL A 36 -7.01 -10.50 -0.54
C VAL A 36 -6.61 -10.29 -1.99
N ILE A 37 -5.36 -9.91 -2.27
CA ILE A 37 -4.87 -9.71 -3.64
C ILE A 37 -4.67 -11.05 -4.35
N GLU A 38 -4.92 -11.06 -5.65
CA GLU A 38 -4.72 -12.21 -6.53
C GLU A 38 -3.35 -12.16 -7.21
N ARG A 39 -2.84 -10.95 -7.44
CA ARG A 39 -1.53 -10.70 -8.07
C ARG A 39 -0.81 -9.58 -7.36
N GLU A 40 0.46 -9.80 -7.00
CA GLU A 40 1.28 -8.75 -6.42
C GLU A 40 1.76 -7.74 -7.48
N ALA A 41 1.95 -6.49 -7.07
CA ALA A 41 2.59 -5.42 -7.84
C ALA A 41 3.88 -4.97 -7.15
N PRO A 42 4.90 -5.85 -7.00
CA PRO A 42 6.08 -5.59 -6.18
C PRO A 42 6.91 -4.40 -6.69
N GLY A 43 6.87 -4.12 -8.00
CA GLY A 43 7.57 -2.97 -8.58
C GLY A 43 7.09 -1.62 -8.03
N MET A 44 5.79 -1.48 -7.75
CA MET A 44 5.24 -0.25 -7.14
C MET A 44 5.69 -0.12 -5.68
N ALA A 45 5.63 -1.21 -4.91
CA ALA A 45 6.11 -1.23 -3.53
C ALA A 45 7.61 -0.90 -3.46
N LEU A 46 8.42 -1.44 -4.37
CA LEU A 46 9.84 -1.13 -4.47
C LEU A 46 10.09 0.34 -4.82
N ALA A 47 9.40 0.89 -5.82
CA ALA A 47 9.55 2.29 -6.20
C ALA A 47 9.20 3.25 -5.04
N MET A 48 8.11 2.97 -4.32
CA MET A 48 7.72 3.69 -3.11
C MET A 48 8.80 3.61 -2.02
N LEU A 49 9.36 2.43 -1.75
CA LEU A 49 10.43 2.24 -0.77
C LEU A 49 11.70 3.00 -1.18
N MET A 50 12.13 2.86 -2.43
CA MET A 50 13.32 3.56 -2.95
C MET A 50 13.17 5.08 -2.87
N GLY A 51 12.01 5.61 -3.27
CA GLY A 51 11.71 7.03 -3.14
C GLY A 51 11.71 7.49 -1.69
N SER A 52 11.09 6.73 -0.80
CA SER A 52 11.05 7.04 0.64
C SER A 52 12.43 7.03 1.28
N LEU A 53 13.32 6.11 0.88
CA LEU A 53 14.69 6.02 1.37
C LEU A 53 15.54 7.24 0.99
N ASN A 54 15.25 7.89 -0.14
CA ASN A 54 15.90 9.14 -0.53
C ASN A 54 15.47 10.34 0.34
N VAL A 55 14.31 10.24 1.01
CA VAL A 55 13.79 11.29 1.91
C VAL A 55 14.20 11.04 3.35
N THR A 56 14.13 9.79 3.82
CA THR A 56 14.46 9.43 5.20
C THR A 56 14.93 7.97 5.29
N PRO A 57 15.99 7.69 6.09
CA PRO A 57 16.40 6.31 6.33
C PRO A 57 15.28 5.48 6.99
N LEU A 58 14.36 6.11 7.72
CA LEU A 58 13.22 5.42 8.34
C LEU A 58 12.26 4.79 7.31
N GLY A 59 12.35 5.16 6.03
CA GLY A 59 11.61 4.51 4.95
C GLY A 59 11.82 2.99 4.90
N MET A 60 12.99 2.50 5.34
CA MET A 60 13.31 1.06 5.40
C MET A 60 12.40 0.27 6.34
N LEU A 61 11.72 0.94 7.28
CA LEU A 61 10.88 0.30 8.29
C LEU A 61 9.44 0.08 7.79
N SER A 62 9.08 0.64 6.63
CA SER A 62 7.76 0.45 6.05
C SER A 62 7.66 -0.91 5.38
N ARG A 63 6.49 -1.53 5.48
CA ARG A 63 6.18 -2.85 4.89
C ARG A 63 5.09 -2.73 3.81
N PRO A 64 5.16 -1.80 2.85
CA PRO A 64 4.05 -1.57 1.93
C PRO A 64 3.81 -2.78 1.04
N VAL A 65 2.54 -3.09 0.79
CA VAL A 65 2.12 -4.06 -0.23
C VAL A 65 1.31 -3.33 -1.28
N CYS A 66 1.55 -3.67 -2.54
CA CYS A 66 0.73 -3.27 -3.66
C CYS A 66 0.31 -4.53 -4.40
N GLY A 67 -0.93 -4.57 -4.88
CA GLY A 67 -1.43 -5.72 -5.63
C GLY A 67 -2.78 -5.47 -6.23
N ILE A 68 -3.25 -6.47 -6.97
CA ILE A 68 -4.47 -6.43 -7.75
C ILE A 68 -5.41 -7.53 -7.27
N ARG A 69 -6.68 -7.19 -7.07
CA ARG A 69 -7.80 -8.13 -6.91
C ARG A 69 -8.81 -7.82 -8.01
N GLY A 70 -9.08 -8.77 -8.90
CA GLY A 70 -9.93 -8.53 -10.07
C GLY A 70 -9.43 -7.36 -10.92
N LYS A 71 -10.21 -6.26 -10.93
CA LYS A 71 -9.89 -5.00 -11.65
C LYS A 71 -9.43 -3.87 -10.72
N THR A 72 -9.29 -4.14 -9.42
CA THR A 72 -8.96 -3.15 -8.40
C THR A 72 -7.47 -3.18 -8.08
N LEU A 73 -6.81 -2.03 -8.19
CA LEU A 73 -5.46 -1.83 -7.66
C LEU A 73 -5.53 -1.42 -6.19
N ILE A 74 -4.79 -2.10 -5.32
CA ILE A 74 -4.69 -1.81 -3.89
C ILE A 74 -3.26 -1.36 -3.57
N ILE A 75 -3.11 -0.22 -2.90
CA ILE A 75 -1.81 0.38 -2.54
C ILE A 75 -1.82 0.73 -1.05
N ASN A 76 -0.84 0.24 -0.30
CA ASN A 76 -0.64 0.64 1.09
C ASN A 76 0.27 1.86 1.21
N LEU A 77 -0.25 2.94 1.79
CA LEU A 77 0.49 4.18 2.03
C LEU A 77 0.82 4.37 3.52
N PRO A 78 1.88 5.13 3.84
CA PRO A 78 2.19 5.52 5.22
C PRO A 78 1.02 6.25 5.90
N GLY A 79 0.95 6.22 7.23
CA GLY A 79 -0.14 6.83 8.01
C GLY A 79 -0.09 8.36 8.13
N SER A 80 1.10 8.97 8.04
CA SER A 80 1.21 10.42 8.11
C SER A 80 0.80 11.06 6.78
N LYS A 81 0.01 12.15 6.80
CA LYS A 81 -0.39 12.89 5.59
C LYS A 81 0.78 13.17 4.64
N LYS A 82 1.88 13.72 5.16
CA LYS A 82 3.09 14.00 4.38
C LYS A 82 3.65 12.74 3.72
N GLY A 83 3.89 11.69 4.54
CA GLY A 83 4.40 10.41 4.04
C GLY A 83 3.49 9.74 3.01
N SER A 84 2.16 9.80 3.16
CA SER A 84 1.24 9.26 2.15
C SER A 84 1.37 10.00 0.81
N GLN A 85 1.44 11.33 0.85
CA GLN A 85 1.54 12.17 -0.35
C GLN A 85 2.87 11.97 -1.07
N GLU A 86 3.99 12.01 -0.34
CA GLU A 86 5.32 11.78 -0.92
C GLU A 86 5.43 10.37 -1.49
N CYS A 87 5.01 9.36 -0.73
CA CYS A 87 5.07 7.97 -1.15
C CYS A 87 4.25 7.71 -2.42
N PHE A 88 3.03 8.25 -2.49
CA PHE A 88 2.19 8.14 -3.68
C PHE A 88 2.78 8.86 -4.89
N GLN A 89 3.46 10.01 -4.71
CA GLN A 89 4.12 10.73 -5.80
C GLN A 89 5.21 9.90 -6.49
N PHE A 90 5.90 9.01 -5.78
CA PHE A 90 6.98 8.18 -6.36
C PHE A 90 6.51 7.12 -7.36
N ILE A 91 5.20 6.89 -7.45
CA ILE A 91 4.58 5.91 -8.34
C ILE A 91 3.58 6.53 -9.31
N LEU A 92 3.49 7.87 -9.35
CA LEU A 92 2.76 8.57 -10.39
C LEU A 92 3.61 8.64 -11.68
N PRO A 93 2.98 8.58 -12.87
CA PRO A 93 3.66 8.80 -14.15
C PRO A 93 4.27 10.20 -14.29
#